data_AF-A0AAV8FL09-F1
#
_entry.id   AF-A0AAV8FL09-F1
#
_cell.length_a   1.000
_cell.length_b   1.000
_cell.length_c   1.000
_cell.angle_alpha   90.00
_cell.angle_beta   90.00
_cell.angle_gamma   90.00
#
_symmetry.space_group_name_H-M   'P 1'
#
loop_
_entity.id
_entity.type
_entity.pdbx_description
1 polymer ?
#
loop_
_entity_poly.entity_id
_entity_poly.type
_entity_poly.pdbx_seq_one_letter_code
_entity_poly.pdbx_strand_id
1 'polypeptide(L)'
;MLQRSPDLAPPTTEKPLPSVAGHGANVDRQLYKNLVEMLPLVESLMDRRVNSAYSRRAPMVYTPAPPKPKKADSKGEKAPLNDSEKQRVLTESTEKVEQDSTSNGNENVKKYEEEIVKLREQIENLQQKLLEKDEALRTAQSSVDEMSSIYVTLNNLRHVVGEKDALIQSTNSQLNNAKMLLAEKQAALEKLEWEVRASNSKIDELEECMGLMEFEISSLMKLFEKLCEDSSACTEDFTIPSHRADADLHGMENGDEMKTERMNQEMRAYMAALAAARENPSDEFLVAVAEARTRLHAVAY
;
A
#
# COMPACT_ATOMS: atom_id res chain seq x y z
N MET A 1 -32.24 -42.70 57.64
CA MET A 1 -30.93 -42.15 58.01
C MET A 1 -31.01 -40.64 57.91
N LEU A 2 -31.07 -39.97 59.07
CA LEU A 2 -30.87 -38.53 59.19
C LEU A 2 -29.38 -38.24 59.14
N GLN A 3 -28.96 -37.20 58.42
CA GLN A 3 -27.81 -36.34 58.76
C GLN A 3 -27.88 -35.10 57.84
N ARG A 4 -28.39 -33.96 58.30
CA ARG A 4 -27.78 -32.95 59.20
C ARG A 4 -26.98 -31.91 58.39
N SER A 5 -27.63 -30.78 58.17
CA SER A 5 -27.01 -29.49 57.85
C SER A 5 -25.98 -29.11 58.91
N PRO A 6 -24.95 -28.34 58.54
CA PRO A 6 -24.50 -27.28 59.44
C PRO A 6 -24.29 -25.93 58.73
N ASP A 7 -24.96 -24.95 59.33
CA ASP A 7 -24.53 -23.59 59.70
C ASP A 7 -23.91 -22.58 58.73
N LEU A 8 -24.38 -21.35 58.94
CA LEU A 8 -24.03 -20.08 58.30
C LEU A 8 -22.77 -19.42 58.90
N ALA A 9 -21.97 -18.83 57.98
CA ALA A 9 -21.19 -17.57 58.04
C ALA A 9 -19.89 -17.51 58.90
N PRO A 10 -18.89 -16.64 58.55
CA PRO A 10 -18.87 -15.54 57.57
C PRO A 10 -17.73 -15.61 56.51
N PRO A 11 -17.78 -14.80 55.42
CA PRO A 11 -16.64 -14.66 54.51
C PRO A 11 -15.72 -13.50 54.94
N THR A 12 -14.49 -13.83 55.33
CA THR A 12 -13.37 -12.89 55.38
C THR A 12 -12.19 -13.50 54.65
N THR A 13 -12.06 -13.21 53.36
CA THR A 13 -10.77 -12.98 52.71
C THR A 13 -11.01 -12.29 51.37
N GLU A 14 -10.78 -10.99 51.36
CA GLU A 14 -10.60 -10.21 50.14
C GLU A 14 -9.46 -10.83 49.35
N LYS A 15 -9.79 -11.40 48.19
CA LYS A 15 -8.84 -11.78 47.16
C LYS A 15 -8.72 -10.56 46.24
N PRO A 16 -7.56 -9.92 46.11
CA PRO A 16 -7.42 -8.81 45.17
C PRO A 16 -7.67 -9.35 43.76
N LEU A 17 -8.53 -8.67 43.01
CA LEU A 17 -8.62 -8.82 41.56
C LEU A 17 -7.20 -8.76 40.95
N PRO A 18 -6.91 -9.53 39.90
CA PRO A 18 -5.76 -9.21 39.07
C PRO A 18 -5.97 -7.81 38.51
N SER A 19 -5.16 -6.88 39.03
CA SER A 19 -4.91 -5.58 38.46
C SER A 19 -4.74 -5.75 36.95
N VAL A 20 -5.63 -5.11 36.19
CA VAL A 20 -5.37 -4.78 34.79
C VAL A 20 -4.24 -3.77 34.82
N ALA A 21 -3.02 -4.30 34.96
CA ALA A 21 -1.80 -3.56 34.74
C ALA A 21 -1.83 -3.15 33.26
N GLY A 22 -1.96 -1.84 33.04
CA GLY A 22 -1.87 -1.24 31.73
C GLY A 22 -0.62 -1.77 31.01
N HIS A 23 -0.84 -2.51 29.94
CA HIS A 23 0.21 -3.00 29.04
C HIS A 23 0.73 -1.86 28.14
N GLY A 24 1.05 -0.72 28.75
CA GLY A 24 1.38 0.53 28.05
C GLY A 24 2.85 0.92 28.10
N ALA A 25 3.78 0.04 28.51
CA ALA A 25 5.16 0.47 28.75
C ALA A 25 6.26 -0.57 28.45
N ASN A 26 5.98 -1.67 27.73
CA ASN A 26 7.05 -2.54 27.23
C ASN A 26 7.39 -2.19 25.77
N VAL A 27 7.79 -0.94 25.53
CA VAL A 27 8.60 -0.66 24.34
C VAL A 27 9.95 -1.28 24.61
N ASP A 28 10.35 -2.25 23.78
CA ASP A 28 11.67 -2.87 23.86
C ASP A 28 12.73 -1.75 23.93
N ARG A 29 13.47 -1.72 25.04
CA ARG A 29 14.49 -0.70 25.30
C ARG A 29 15.55 -0.70 24.20
N GLN A 30 15.79 -1.85 23.56
CA GLN A 30 16.67 -1.97 22.41
C GLN A 30 16.05 -1.35 21.16
N LEU A 31 14.76 -1.53 20.92
CA LEU A 31 14.04 -0.88 19.81
C LEU A 31 14.05 0.65 19.97
N TYR A 32 13.78 1.14 21.19
CA TYR A 32 13.86 2.58 21.48
C TYR A 32 15.27 3.12 21.25
N LYS A 33 16.29 2.42 21.74
CA LYS A 33 17.70 2.80 21.53
C LYS A 33 18.07 2.82 20.05
N ASN A 34 17.71 1.79 19.28
CA ASN A 34 17.98 1.73 17.85
C ASN A 34 17.27 2.86 17.09
N LEU A 35 16.02 3.17 17.44
CA LEU A 35 15.27 4.25 16.80
C LEU A 35 15.88 5.62 17.10
N VAL A 36 16.32 5.85 18.34
CA VAL A 36 17.01 7.07 18.76
C VAL A 36 18.38 7.20 18.07
N GLU A 37 19.14 6.12 17.94
CA GLU A 37 20.44 6.13 17.26
C GLU A 37 20.32 6.38 15.75
N MET A 38 19.20 6.01 15.12
CA MET A 38 18.96 6.30 13.71
C MET A 38 18.46 7.72 13.43
N LEU A 39 17.97 8.47 14.43
CA LEU A 39 17.43 9.83 14.20
C LEU A 39 18.44 10.79 13.55
N PRO A 40 19.70 10.91 14.02
CA PRO A 40 20.68 11.79 13.37
C PRO A 40 21.00 11.39 11.92
N LEU A 41 20.94 10.08 11.62
CA LEU A 41 21.18 9.57 10.26
C LEU A 41 20.01 9.90 9.33
N VAL A 42 18.78 9.75 9.82
CA VAL A 42 17.56 10.12 9.10
C VAL A 42 17.51 11.63 8.87
N GLU A 43 17.87 12.43 9.87
CA GLU A 43 17.97 13.89 9.77
C GLU A 43 19.03 14.31 8.74
N SER A 44 20.22 13.71 8.77
CA SER A 44 21.27 13.94 7.76
C SER A 44 20.83 13.55 6.34
N LEU A 45 20.04 12.49 6.20
CA LEU A 45 19.46 12.08 4.91
C LEU A 45 18.37 13.04 4.42
N MET A 46 17.58 13.61 5.32
CA MET A 46 16.58 14.62 4.99
C MET A 46 17.23 15.95 4.59
N ASP A 47 18.27 16.39 5.30
CA ASP A 47 19.03 17.59 4.98
C ASP A 47 19.75 17.49 3.63
N ARG A 48 20.22 16.29 3.27
CA ARG A 48 20.76 16.00 1.94
C ARG A 48 19.75 16.12 0.80
N ARG A 49 18.44 15.91 1.04
CA ARG A 49 17.42 16.09 0.00
C ARG A 49 17.18 17.53 -0.37
N VAL A 50 17.44 18.48 0.53
CA VAL A 50 17.31 19.92 0.25
C VAL A 50 18.47 20.39 -0.62
N ASN A 51 19.65 19.78 -0.49
CA ASN A 51 20.79 19.94 -1.39
C ASN A 51 20.72 18.96 -2.58
N SER A 52 19.58 18.93 -3.29
CA SER A 52 19.42 18.17 -4.53
C SER A 52 20.28 18.78 -5.66
N ALA A 53 21.59 18.53 -5.61
CA ALA A 53 22.50 18.71 -6.73
C ALA A 53 22.34 17.59 -7.78
N TYR A 54 21.38 16.68 -7.60
CA TYR A 54 21.07 15.60 -8.53
C TYR A 54 20.18 16.12 -9.67
N SER A 55 20.72 17.06 -10.45
CA SER A 55 20.28 17.19 -11.83
C SER A 55 20.64 15.88 -12.52
N ARG A 56 19.63 15.12 -12.95
CA ARG A 56 19.78 13.99 -13.87
C ARG A 56 20.31 14.50 -15.20
N ARG A 57 21.60 14.85 -15.26
CA ARG A 57 22.37 14.99 -16.48
C ARG A 57 23.69 14.31 -16.20
N ALA A 58 23.82 13.08 -16.69
CA ALA A 58 25.14 12.51 -16.91
C ALA A 58 25.95 13.51 -17.75
N PRO A 59 27.24 13.75 -17.46
CA PRO A 59 28.08 14.53 -18.35
C PRO A 59 28.07 13.84 -19.72
N MET A 60 27.47 14.50 -20.70
CA MET A 60 27.44 14.03 -22.07
C MET A 60 28.87 14.11 -22.61
N VAL A 61 29.61 13.00 -22.54
CA VAL A 61 30.89 12.88 -23.23
C VAL A 61 30.59 12.91 -24.73
N TYR A 62 30.87 14.04 -25.36
CA TYR A 62 30.76 14.20 -26.80
C TYR A 62 31.83 13.36 -27.48
N THR A 63 31.43 12.22 -28.07
CA THR A 63 32.26 11.50 -29.02
C THR A 63 32.02 12.08 -30.41
N PRO A 64 33.07 12.56 -31.12
CA PRO A 64 32.94 12.98 -32.51
C PRO A 64 32.44 11.81 -33.37
N ALA A 65 31.42 12.06 -34.18
CA ALA A 65 30.85 11.05 -35.07
C ALA A 65 31.87 10.55 -36.11
N PRO A 66 31.92 9.25 -36.43
CA PRO A 66 32.84 8.71 -37.41
C PRO A 66 32.54 9.26 -38.82
N PRO A 67 33.59 9.52 -39.63
CA PRO A 67 33.41 10.09 -40.97
C PRO A 67 32.64 9.12 -41.87
N LYS A 68 31.64 9.64 -42.58
CA LYS A 68 30.86 8.90 -43.58
C LYS A 68 31.78 8.43 -44.73
N PRO A 69 31.64 7.19 -45.23
CA PRO A 69 32.36 6.75 -46.41
C PRO A 69 31.89 7.55 -47.63
N LYS A 70 32.85 8.13 -48.35
CA LYS A 70 32.63 8.75 -49.65
C LYS A 70 32.18 7.66 -50.63
N LYS A 71 31.19 8.00 -51.45
CA LYS A 71 30.67 7.18 -52.55
C LYS A 71 31.84 6.65 -53.39
N ALA A 72 31.87 5.34 -53.56
CA ALA A 72 32.71 4.69 -54.56
C ALA A 72 32.09 4.93 -55.93
N ASP A 73 32.87 5.50 -56.85
CA ASP A 73 32.70 5.29 -58.28
C ASP A 73 34.05 5.42 -58.99
N SER A 74 34.20 4.56 -60.01
CA SER A 74 35.28 4.44 -61.00
C SER A 74 36.54 3.62 -60.66
N LYS A 75 36.51 2.36 -61.13
CA LYS A 75 37.45 1.70 -62.08
C LYS A 75 38.96 2.01 -62.01
N GLY A 76 39.75 0.94 -61.90
CA GLY A 76 41.19 0.86 -62.25
C GLY A 76 41.96 0.01 -61.24
N GLU A 77 42.04 -1.31 -61.42
CA GLU A 77 43.17 -2.04 -62.02
C GLU A 77 44.46 -2.07 -61.16
N LYS A 78 44.90 -3.32 -60.90
CA LYS A 78 46.20 -3.83 -60.43
C LYS A 78 46.50 -3.87 -58.94
N ALA A 79 47.03 -5.04 -58.59
CA ALA A 79 47.38 -5.57 -57.29
C ALA A 79 48.78 -5.08 -56.83
N PRO A 80 49.42 -5.78 -55.88
CA PRO A 80 49.64 -5.39 -54.50
C PRO A 80 51.09 -4.92 -54.25
N LEU A 81 51.34 -4.13 -53.20
CA LEU A 81 52.68 -3.83 -52.66
C LEU A 81 52.49 -2.82 -51.50
N ASN A 82 53.23 -2.76 -50.40
CA ASN A 82 54.14 -3.61 -49.64
C ASN A 82 54.60 -2.76 -48.43
N ASP A 83 55.42 -3.37 -47.59
CA ASP A 83 56.52 -2.80 -46.80
C ASP A 83 56.20 -2.41 -45.33
N SER A 84 56.93 -2.89 -44.33
CA SER A 84 58.25 -3.55 -44.38
C SER A 84 58.60 -4.28 -43.08
N GLU A 85 58.72 -5.60 -43.15
CA GLU A 85 59.75 -6.36 -42.42
C GLU A 85 60.99 -6.42 -43.33
N LYS A 86 62.16 -6.02 -42.82
CA LYS A 86 63.45 -6.24 -43.50
C LYS A 86 64.44 -6.89 -42.54
N GLN A 87 64.33 -8.21 -42.48
CA GLN A 87 65.45 -9.12 -42.27
C GLN A 87 66.37 -9.00 -43.51
N ARG A 88 67.65 -8.68 -43.32
CA ARG A 88 68.67 -8.70 -44.39
C ARG A 88 69.65 -9.83 -44.11
N VAL A 89 69.73 -10.78 -45.04
CA VAL A 89 70.81 -11.75 -45.17
C VAL A 89 71.30 -11.72 -46.63
N LEU A 90 72.60 -11.44 -46.76
CA LEU A 90 73.57 -11.93 -47.76
C LEU A 90 73.40 -11.64 -49.26
N THR A 91 74.41 -10.99 -49.85
CA THR A 91 75.03 -11.42 -51.13
C THR A 91 76.40 -10.76 -51.31
N GLU A 92 77.30 -11.54 -51.92
CA GLU A 92 78.75 -11.41 -51.98
C GLU A 92 79.27 -10.26 -52.86
N SER A 93 80.49 -9.82 -52.59
CA SER A 93 81.41 -9.35 -53.63
C SER A 93 82.86 -9.62 -53.21
N THR A 94 83.56 -10.24 -54.13
CA THR A 94 84.88 -10.87 -54.04
C THR A 94 86.01 -9.84 -54.13
N GLU A 95 87.07 -10.07 -53.34
CA GLU A 95 88.49 -9.69 -53.53
C GLU A 95 88.89 -8.20 -53.60
N LYS A 96 89.78 -7.77 -52.69
CA LYS A 96 91.25 -7.87 -52.88
C LYS A 96 92.06 -7.36 -51.67
N VAL A 97 92.98 -8.23 -51.25
CA VAL A 97 94.42 -7.97 -50.93
C VAL A 97 94.78 -7.11 -49.70
N GLU A 98 95.37 -7.81 -48.72
CA GLU A 98 96.58 -7.53 -47.91
C GLU A 98 96.83 -6.07 -47.48
N GLN A 99 97.15 -5.75 -46.23
CA GLN A 99 98.40 -6.09 -45.58
C GLN A 99 98.39 -5.43 -44.18
N ASP A 100 98.83 -6.20 -43.19
CA ASP A 100 99.65 -5.77 -42.06
C ASP A 100 99.09 -4.76 -41.04
N SER A 101 98.81 -5.25 -39.82
CA SER A 101 99.36 -4.69 -38.57
C SER A 101 98.79 -5.43 -37.36
N THR A 102 99.55 -6.42 -36.93
CA THR A 102 99.43 -7.18 -35.69
C THR A 102 99.54 -6.25 -34.48
N SER A 103 98.41 -5.96 -33.80
CA SER A 103 98.40 -5.51 -32.39
C SER A 103 97.01 -5.47 -31.70
N ASN A 104 95.86 -5.61 -32.40
CA ASN A 104 94.54 -5.32 -31.79
C ASN A 104 93.63 -6.54 -31.51
N GLY A 105 94.12 -7.78 -31.70
CA GLY A 105 93.31 -9.00 -31.54
C GLY A 105 92.79 -9.25 -30.11
N ASN A 106 93.54 -8.82 -29.09
CA ASN A 106 93.17 -9.03 -27.70
C ASN A 106 92.08 -8.08 -27.19
N GLU A 107 91.89 -6.92 -27.80
CA GLU A 107 90.83 -5.96 -27.38
C GLU A 107 89.47 -6.36 -27.94
N ASN A 108 89.42 -6.88 -29.17
CA ASN A 108 88.19 -7.30 -29.81
C ASN A 108 87.57 -8.53 -29.14
N VAL A 109 88.37 -9.54 -28.79
CA VAL A 109 87.89 -10.74 -28.08
C VAL A 109 87.30 -10.39 -26.72
N LYS A 110 87.97 -9.54 -25.95
CA LYS A 110 87.47 -9.04 -24.65
C LYS A 110 86.15 -8.28 -24.79
N LYS A 111 86.02 -7.47 -25.84
CA LYS A 111 84.77 -6.74 -26.14
C LYS A 111 83.61 -7.70 -26.44
N TYR A 112 83.86 -8.76 -27.19
CA TYR A 112 82.85 -9.81 -27.45
C TYR A 112 82.50 -10.58 -26.17
N GLU A 113 83.48 -10.89 -25.30
CA GLU A 113 83.23 -11.54 -24.01
C GLU A 113 82.36 -10.66 -23.08
N GLU A 114 82.66 -9.37 -22.98
CA GLU A 114 81.85 -8.42 -22.20
C GLU A 114 80.42 -8.26 -22.77
N GLU A 115 80.27 -8.29 -24.09
CA GLU A 115 78.95 -8.26 -24.74
C GLU A 115 78.16 -9.54 -24.45
N ILE A 116 78.80 -10.71 -24.49
CA ILE A 116 78.17 -11.98 -24.09
C ILE A 116 77.71 -11.93 -22.63
N VAL A 117 78.52 -11.36 -21.73
CA VAL A 117 78.13 -11.19 -20.31
C VAL A 117 76.91 -10.27 -20.18
N LYS A 118 76.90 -9.13 -20.89
CA LYS A 118 75.74 -8.20 -20.89
C LYS A 118 74.49 -8.86 -21.44
N LEU A 119 74.59 -9.63 -22.52
CA LEU A 119 73.46 -10.35 -23.10
C LEU A 119 72.93 -11.43 -22.15
N ARG A 120 73.81 -12.14 -21.43
CA ARG A 120 73.42 -13.12 -20.41
C ARG A 120 72.68 -12.45 -19.26
N GLU A 121 73.19 -11.34 -18.74
CA GLU A 121 72.53 -10.56 -17.69
C GLU A 121 71.16 -10.04 -18.15
N GLN A 122 71.04 -9.60 -19.41
CA GLN A 122 69.75 -9.21 -19.98
C GLN A 122 68.77 -10.38 -20.07
N ILE A 123 69.22 -11.56 -20.50
CA ILE A 123 68.39 -12.77 -20.54
C ILE A 123 67.89 -13.13 -19.15
N GLU A 124 68.78 -13.11 -18.15
CA GLU A 124 68.43 -13.42 -16.77
C GLU A 124 67.43 -12.41 -16.18
N ASN A 125 67.63 -11.11 -16.44
CA ASN A 125 66.69 -10.06 -16.05
C ASN A 125 65.32 -10.21 -16.74
N LEU A 126 65.29 -10.57 -18.03
CA LEU A 126 64.05 -10.83 -18.74
C LEU A 126 63.33 -12.07 -18.19
N GLN A 127 64.06 -13.13 -17.85
CA GLN A 127 63.50 -14.33 -17.22
C GLN A 127 62.91 -14.02 -15.84
N GLN A 128 63.63 -13.25 -15.01
CA GLN A 128 63.14 -12.78 -13.71
C GLN A 128 61.82 -11.99 -13.86
N LYS A 129 61.78 -11.03 -14.79
CA LYS A 129 60.57 -10.23 -15.06
C LYS A 129 59.41 -11.06 -15.59
N LEU A 130 59.70 -12.12 -16.37
CA LEU A 130 58.66 -13.03 -16.85
C LEU A 130 58.04 -13.79 -15.68
N LEU A 131 58.86 -14.31 -14.77
CA LEU A 131 58.38 -15.01 -13.57
C LEU A 131 57.54 -14.10 -12.65
N GLU A 132 57.99 -12.86 -12.41
CA GLU A 132 57.22 -11.88 -11.65
C GLU A 132 55.86 -11.59 -12.30
N LYS A 133 55.83 -11.48 -13.64
CA LYS A 133 54.56 -11.32 -14.37
C LYS A 133 53.67 -12.55 -14.30
N ASP A 134 54.23 -13.75 -14.37
CA ASP A 134 53.46 -14.99 -14.27
C ASP A 134 52.87 -15.17 -12.87
N GLU A 135 53.57 -14.75 -11.82
CA GLU A 135 53.04 -14.72 -10.45
C GLU A 135 51.95 -13.66 -10.27
N ALA A 136 52.13 -12.45 -10.83
CA ALA A 136 51.10 -11.42 -10.87
C ALA A 136 49.85 -11.88 -11.64
N LEU A 137 50.01 -12.63 -12.74
CA LEU A 137 48.90 -13.22 -13.47
C LEU A 137 48.17 -14.28 -12.64
N ARG A 138 48.91 -15.14 -11.93
CA ARG A 138 48.33 -16.18 -11.07
C ARG A 138 47.50 -15.57 -9.93
N THR A 139 48.00 -14.51 -9.30
CA THR A 139 47.28 -13.79 -8.23
C THR A 139 46.03 -13.07 -8.77
N ALA A 140 46.13 -12.43 -9.94
CA ALA A 140 44.98 -11.83 -10.61
C ALA A 140 43.90 -12.88 -10.95
N GLN A 141 44.31 -14.06 -11.43
CA GLN A 141 43.39 -15.15 -11.74
C GLN A 141 42.66 -15.68 -10.49
N SER A 142 43.39 -15.90 -9.38
CA SER A 142 42.78 -16.28 -8.10
C SER A 142 41.76 -15.25 -7.61
N SER A 143 42.05 -13.96 -7.77
CA SER A 143 41.12 -12.88 -7.41
C SER A 143 39.86 -12.87 -8.29
N VAL A 144 39.99 -13.20 -9.58
CA VAL A 144 38.83 -13.35 -10.48
C VAL A 144 37.94 -14.53 -10.07
N ASP A 145 38.53 -15.65 -9.67
CA ASP A 145 37.78 -16.81 -9.18
C ASP A 145 37.03 -16.48 -7.88
N GLU A 146 37.68 -15.77 -6.95
CA GLU A 146 37.03 -15.24 -5.75
C GLU A 146 35.87 -14.30 -6.08
N MET A 147 36.08 -13.37 -7.03
CA MET A 147 35.04 -12.44 -7.48
C MET A 147 33.86 -13.19 -8.14
N SER A 148 34.13 -14.27 -8.87
CA SER A 148 33.09 -15.14 -9.43
C SER A 148 32.26 -15.81 -8.33
N SER A 149 32.93 -16.34 -7.29
CA SER A 149 32.27 -16.90 -6.11
C SER A 149 31.40 -15.86 -5.38
N ILE A 150 31.94 -14.65 -5.15
CA ILE A 150 31.20 -13.53 -4.57
C ILE A 150 29.98 -13.17 -5.43
N TYR A 151 30.12 -13.16 -6.75
CA TYR A 151 29.01 -12.85 -7.66
C TYR A 151 27.86 -13.86 -7.55
N VAL A 152 28.17 -15.15 -7.43
CA VAL A 152 27.16 -16.19 -7.20
C VAL A 152 26.44 -15.98 -5.87
N THR A 153 27.18 -15.71 -4.78
CA THR A 153 26.57 -15.46 -3.47
C THR A 153 25.71 -14.20 -3.45
N LEU A 154 26.14 -13.13 -4.15
CA LEU A 154 25.37 -11.90 -4.31
C LEU A 154 24.05 -12.15 -5.05
N ASN A 155 24.07 -12.91 -6.14
CA ASN A 155 22.85 -13.25 -6.86
C ASN A 155 21.87 -14.08 -6.02
N ASN A 156 22.38 -15.02 -5.21
CA ASN A 156 21.55 -15.76 -4.26
C ASN A 156 20.93 -14.82 -3.20
N LEU A 157 21.71 -13.90 -2.64
CA LEU A 157 21.19 -12.89 -1.70
C LEU A 157 20.12 -12.01 -2.35
N ARG A 158 20.35 -11.58 -3.60
CA ARG A 158 19.37 -10.80 -4.37
C ARG A 158 18.05 -11.55 -4.55
N HIS A 159 18.11 -12.86 -4.84
CA HIS A 159 16.93 -13.70 -4.93
C HIS A 159 16.17 -13.77 -3.61
N VAL A 160 16.87 -14.06 -2.50
CA VAL A 160 16.26 -14.13 -1.15
C VAL A 160 15.63 -12.80 -0.75
N VAL A 161 16.26 -11.67 -1.07
CA VAL A 161 15.66 -10.35 -0.84
C VAL A 161 14.36 -10.20 -1.61
N GLY A 162 14.33 -10.58 -2.90
CA GLY A 162 13.12 -10.54 -3.71
C GLY A 162 11.98 -11.41 -3.16
N GLU A 163 12.28 -12.62 -2.68
CA GLU A 163 11.29 -13.49 -2.04
C GLU A 163 10.75 -12.91 -0.73
N LYS A 164 11.63 -12.33 0.09
CA LYS A 164 11.22 -11.67 1.35
C LYS A 164 10.36 -10.44 1.07
N ASP A 165 10.70 -9.64 0.06
CA ASP A 165 9.90 -8.49 -0.36
C ASP A 165 8.52 -8.92 -0.86
N ALA A 166 8.43 -9.98 -1.67
CA ALA A 166 7.16 -10.54 -2.12
C ALA A 166 6.31 -11.05 -0.94
N LEU A 167 6.93 -11.69 0.06
CA LEU A 167 6.24 -12.12 1.27
C LEU A 167 5.70 -10.93 2.07
N ILE A 168 6.50 -9.87 2.26
CA ILE A 168 6.08 -8.63 2.94
C ILE A 168 4.90 -7.98 2.20
N GLN A 169 4.94 -7.92 0.87
CA GLN A 169 3.84 -7.38 0.07
C GLN A 169 2.55 -8.21 0.22
N SER A 170 2.68 -9.54 0.22
CA SER A 170 1.55 -10.45 0.42
C SER A 170 0.92 -10.30 1.80
N THR A 171 1.73 -10.31 2.87
CA THR A 171 1.23 -10.15 4.24
C THR A 171 0.61 -8.77 4.48
N ASN A 172 1.20 -7.70 3.95
CA ASN A 172 0.62 -6.36 4.01
C ASN A 172 -0.72 -6.29 3.28
N SER A 173 -0.85 -6.95 2.13
CA SER A 173 -2.11 -7.02 1.39
C SER A 173 -3.19 -7.75 2.20
N GLN A 174 -2.84 -8.88 2.84
CA GLN A 174 -3.74 -9.61 3.73
C GLN A 174 -4.17 -8.77 4.95
N LEU A 175 -3.23 -8.05 5.57
CA LEU A 175 -3.51 -7.16 6.69
C LEU A 175 -4.48 -6.03 6.29
N ASN A 176 -4.27 -5.42 5.13
CA ASN A 176 -5.16 -4.37 4.61
C ASN A 176 -6.56 -4.90 4.35
N ASN A 177 -6.68 -6.09 3.75
CA ASN A 177 -7.98 -6.74 3.55
C ASN A 177 -8.70 -7.02 4.87
N ALA A 178 -7.98 -7.53 5.88
CA ALA A 178 -8.54 -7.78 7.21
C ALA A 178 -8.99 -6.47 7.89
N LYS A 179 -8.21 -5.39 7.74
CA LYS A 179 -8.56 -4.06 8.26
C LYS A 179 -9.83 -3.51 7.61
N MET A 180 -9.97 -3.67 6.30
CA MET A 180 -11.19 -3.27 5.57
C MET A 180 -12.41 -4.06 6.06
N LEU A 181 -12.30 -5.39 6.17
CA LEU A 181 -13.38 -6.23 6.69
C LEU A 181 -13.76 -5.84 8.12
N LEU A 182 -12.78 -5.53 8.98
CA LEU A 182 -13.05 -5.08 10.34
C LEU A 182 -13.84 -3.76 10.36
N ALA A 183 -13.49 -2.81 9.51
CA ALA A 183 -14.22 -1.55 9.37
C ALA A 183 -15.66 -1.79 8.86
N GLU A 184 -15.87 -2.70 7.92
CA GLU A 184 -17.20 -3.09 7.45
C GLU A 184 -18.05 -3.71 8.57
N LYS A 185 -17.44 -4.60 9.39
CA LYS A 185 -18.13 -5.18 10.55
C LYS A 185 -18.46 -4.13 11.60
N GLN A 186 -17.57 -3.17 11.85
CA GLN A 186 -17.82 -2.07 12.76
C GLN A 186 -19.00 -1.21 12.30
N ALA A 187 -19.05 -0.85 11.01
CA ALA A 187 -20.16 -0.10 10.43
C ALA A 187 -21.50 -0.87 10.52
N ALA A 188 -21.48 -2.19 10.31
CA ALA A 188 -22.66 -3.03 10.45
C ALA A 188 -23.17 -3.09 11.91
N LEU A 189 -22.26 -3.17 12.88
CA LEU A 189 -22.60 -3.14 14.31
C LEU A 189 -23.21 -1.80 14.70
N GLU A 190 -22.59 -0.68 14.35
CA GLU A 190 -23.11 0.66 14.66
C GLU A 190 -24.50 0.89 14.07
N LYS A 191 -24.75 0.39 12.86
CA LYS A 191 -26.08 0.42 12.24
C LYS A 191 -27.09 -0.38 13.05
N LEU A 192 -26.76 -1.62 13.42
CA LEU A 192 -27.66 -2.47 14.21
C LEU A 192 -27.94 -1.85 15.59
N GLU A 193 -26.92 -1.30 16.25
CA GLU A 193 -27.09 -0.58 17.51
C GLU A 193 -28.01 0.63 17.37
N TRP A 194 -27.91 1.37 16.25
CA TRP A 194 -28.83 2.46 15.95
C TRP A 194 -30.26 1.97 15.75
N GLU A 195 -30.46 0.87 15.03
CA GLU A 195 -31.78 0.25 14.82
C GLU A 195 -32.38 -0.24 16.16
N VAL A 196 -31.58 -0.86 17.03
CA VAL A 196 -32.01 -1.29 18.37
C VAL A 196 -32.40 -0.08 19.22
N ARG A 197 -31.58 0.97 19.27
CA ARG A 197 -31.90 2.20 20.03
C ARG A 197 -33.17 2.88 19.50
N ALA A 198 -33.33 2.96 18.18
CA ALA A 198 -34.52 3.53 17.56
C ALA A 198 -35.77 2.69 17.85
N SER A 199 -35.64 1.36 17.87
CA SER A 199 -36.75 0.48 18.24
C SER A 199 -37.10 0.59 19.73
N ASN A 200 -36.10 0.67 20.61
CA ASN A 200 -36.34 0.81 22.04
C ASN A 200 -37.07 2.12 22.37
N SER A 201 -36.65 3.24 21.76
CA SER A 201 -37.33 4.53 21.92
C SER A 201 -38.82 4.45 21.54
N LYS A 202 -39.16 3.71 20.48
CA LYS A 202 -40.56 3.51 20.08
C LYS A 202 -41.34 2.65 21.06
N ILE A 203 -40.68 1.67 21.68
CA ILE A 203 -41.29 0.86 22.75
C ILE A 203 -41.56 1.73 23.96
N ASP A 204 -40.60 2.56 24.36
CA ASP A 204 -40.74 3.49 25.49
C ASP A 204 -41.92 4.47 25.24
N GLU A 205 -42.05 5.01 24.01
CA GLU A 205 -43.18 5.87 23.60
C GLU A 205 -44.54 5.13 23.68
N LEU A 206 -44.60 3.89 23.23
CA LEU A 206 -45.82 3.07 23.28
C LEU A 206 -46.19 2.71 24.73
N GLU A 207 -45.22 2.41 25.57
CA GLU A 207 -45.43 2.14 27.00
C GLU A 207 -46.01 3.36 27.73
N GLU A 208 -45.50 4.56 27.43
CA GLU A 208 -46.06 5.81 27.95
C GLU A 208 -47.53 6.01 27.50
N CYS A 209 -47.81 5.80 26.21
CA CYS A 209 -49.17 5.89 25.67
C CYS A 209 -50.13 4.87 26.32
N MET A 210 -49.66 3.65 26.59
CA MET A 210 -50.44 2.64 27.31
C MET A 210 -50.75 3.08 28.74
N GLY A 211 -49.79 3.65 29.46
CA GLY A 211 -50.00 4.18 30.81
C GLY A 211 -51.04 5.31 30.85
N LEU A 212 -51.03 6.21 29.85
CA LEU A 212 -52.06 7.24 29.70
C LEU A 212 -53.44 6.63 29.46
N MET A 213 -53.53 5.66 28.55
CA MET A 213 -54.80 4.99 28.23
C MET A 213 -55.35 4.20 29.43
N GLU A 214 -54.48 3.53 30.20
CA GLU A 214 -54.89 2.82 31.42
C GLU A 214 -55.47 3.78 32.47
N PHE A 215 -54.87 4.96 32.63
CA PHE A 215 -55.38 6.02 33.49
C PHE A 215 -56.73 6.57 33.00
N GLU A 216 -56.87 6.83 31.71
CA GLU A 216 -58.12 7.31 31.09
C GLU A 216 -59.25 6.29 31.24
N ILE A 217 -58.99 5.01 30.92
CA ILE A 217 -59.94 3.91 31.08
C ILE A 217 -60.35 3.78 32.55
N SER A 218 -59.40 3.80 33.48
CA SER A 218 -59.68 3.71 34.92
C SER A 218 -60.53 4.88 35.42
N SER A 219 -60.27 6.10 34.91
CA SER A 219 -61.04 7.29 35.24
C SER A 219 -62.47 7.20 34.70
N LEU A 220 -62.63 6.78 33.44
CA LEU A 220 -63.93 6.54 32.82
C LEU A 220 -64.72 5.44 33.54
N MET A 221 -64.06 4.35 33.93
CA MET A 221 -64.69 3.23 34.62
C MET A 221 -65.21 3.65 36.00
N LYS A 222 -64.46 4.47 36.75
CA LYS A 222 -64.93 5.07 38.01
C LYS A 222 -66.11 6.02 37.81
N LEU A 223 -66.15 6.77 36.71
CA LEU A 223 -67.31 7.60 36.39
C LEU A 223 -68.54 6.73 36.13
N PHE A 224 -68.41 5.63 35.40
CA PHE A 224 -69.50 4.68 35.20
C PHE A 224 -69.97 4.02 36.49
N GLU A 225 -69.05 3.61 37.37
CA GLU A 225 -69.38 3.04 38.67
C GLU A 225 -70.22 4.02 39.50
N LYS A 226 -69.80 5.28 39.59
CA LYS A 226 -70.53 6.34 40.28
C LYS A 226 -71.91 6.62 39.65
N LEU A 227 -72.01 6.66 38.33
CA LEU A 227 -73.29 6.86 37.63
C LEU A 227 -74.26 5.69 37.88
N CYS A 228 -73.75 4.46 37.94
CA CYS A 228 -74.55 3.28 38.29
C CYS A 228 -75.07 3.37 39.73
N GLU A 229 -74.26 3.81 40.69
CA GLU A 229 -74.68 4.08 42.07
C GLU A 229 -75.78 5.16 42.16
N ASP A 230 -75.64 6.26 41.40
CA ASP A 230 -76.61 7.36 41.39
C ASP A 230 -77.95 6.95 40.73
N SER A 231 -77.93 6.07 39.71
CA SER A 231 -79.14 5.57 39.04
C SER A 231 -79.92 4.53 39.84
N SER A 232 -79.24 3.82 40.74
CA SER A 232 -79.85 2.88 41.70
C SER A 232 -80.78 3.59 42.71
N ALA A 233 -80.61 4.91 42.90
CA ALA A 233 -81.42 5.72 43.80
C ALA A 233 -82.67 6.35 43.15
N CYS A 234 -82.90 6.18 41.83
CA CYS A 234 -84.05 6.77 41.15
C CYS A 234 -84.68 5.78 40.15
N THR A 235 -85.38 4.77 40.68
CA THR A 235 -86.39 4.04 39.92
C THR A 235 -87.71 4.82 39.97
N GLU A 236 -87.85 5.82 39.11
CA GLU A 236 -89.16 6.22 38.57
C GLU A 236 -89.14 6.00 37.06
N ASP A 237 -90.10 5.17 36.60
CA ASP A 237 -90.34 4.79 35.21
C ASP A 237 -90.45 6.01 34.29
N PHE A 238 -89.46 6.21 33.41
CA PHE A 238 -89.62 7.05 32.24
C PHE A 238 -89.33 6.24 30.97
N THR A 239 -90.42 5.80 30.35
CA THR A 239 -90.43 5.27 28.98
C THR A 239 -90.12 6.42 28.01
N ILE A 240 -88.95 6.39 27.35
CA ILE A 240 -88.63 7.32 26.26
C ILE A 240 -88.59 6.56 24.92
N PRO A 241 -89.35 6.98 23.88
CA PRO A 241 -89.41 6.31 22.59
C PRO A 241 -88.12 6.42 21.78
N SER A 242 -87.68 5.29 21.21
CA SER A 242 -86.58 5.21 20.24
C SER A 242 -86.99 5.87 18.92
N HIS A 243 -86.40 7.04 18.62
CA HIS A 243 -86.49 7.66 17.31
C HIS A 243 -85.18 7.49 16.56
N ARG A 244 -85.16 6.45 15.73
CA ARG A 244 -84.46 6.29 14.44
C ARG A 244 -83.62 7.50 14.01
N ALA A 245 -82.30 7.33 13.96
CA ALA A 245 -81.36 8.20 13.27
C ALA A 245 -80.34 7.34 12.49
N ASP A 246 -80.84 6.51 11.58
CA ASP A 246 -80.07 5.93 10.48
C ASP A 246 -80.50 6.65 9.20
N ALA A 247 -79.85 7.77 8.88
CA ALA A 247 -79.77 8.33 7.53
C ALA A 247 -78.77 9.50 7.52
N ASP A 248 -77.97 9.54 6.46
CA ASP A 248 -77.17 10.68 6.01
C ASP A 248 -75.82 10.92 6.69
N LEU A 249 -74.84 10.07 6.38
CA LEU A 249 -73.40 10.45 6.39
C LEU A 249 -72.62 9.61 5.37
N HIS A 250 -73.04 9.66 4.10
CA HIS A 250 -72.23 9.15 3.00
C HIS A 250 -72.20 10.17 1.86
N GLY A 251 -71.29 11.14 1.94
CA GLY A 251 -71.24 12.21 0.93
C GLY A 251 -70.18 13.31 1.08
N MET A 252 -69.14 13.17 1.92
CA MET A 252 -68.09 14.21 2.05
C MET A 252 -66.63 13.73 2.08
N GLU A 253 -66.33 12.43 1.92
CA GLU A 253 -64.95 11.92 2.15
C GLU A 253 -64.06 11.85 0.88
N ASN A 254 -64.60 12.09 -0.32
CA ASN A 254 -63.88 11.84 -1.58
C ASN A 254 -62.87 12.94 -1.98
N GLY A 255 -62.92 14.12 -1.34
CA GLY A 255 -62.07 15.27 -1.68
C GLY A 255 -60.67 15.20 -1.08
N ASP A 256 -60.55 14.66 0.13
CA ASP A 256 -59.30 14.57 0.87
C ASP A 256 -58.44 13.37 0.41
N GLU A 257 -59.11 12.27 0.05
CA GLU A 257 -58.47 11.08 -0.52
C GLU A 257 -57.77 11.38 -1.86
N MET A 258 -58.35 12.21 -2.72
CA MET A 258 -57.73 12.60 -3.99
C MET A 258 -56.47 13.48 -3.80
N LYS A 259 -56.46 14.33 -2.77
CA LYS A 259 -55.31 15.21 -2.46
C LYS A 259 -54.15 14.42 -1.85
N THR A 260 -54.47 13.49 -0.95
CA THR A 260 -53.47 12.61 -0.32
C THR A 260 -52.85 11.66 -1.35
N GLU A 261 -53.62 11.10 -2.29
CA GLU A 261 -53.06 10.27 -3.36
C GLU A 261 -52.14 11.06 -4.30
N ARG A 262 -52.51 12.31 -4.66
CA ARG A 262 -51.66 13.18 -5.48
C ARG A 262 -50.35 13.53 -4.78
N MET A 263 -50.38 13.80 -3.48
CA MET A 263 -49.18 14.05 -2.67
C MET A 263 -48.28 12.81 -2.64
N ASN A 264 -48.86 11.62 -2.42
CA ASN A 264 -48.12 10.36 -2.43
C ASN A 264 -47.51 10.04 -3.79
N GLN A 265 -48.16 10.43 -4.89
CA GLN A 265 -47.65 10.25 -6.25
C GLN A 265 -46.41 11.12 -6.51
N GLU A 266 -46.45 12.40 -6.13
CA GLU A 266 -45.29 13.30 -6.27
C GLU A 266 -44.14 12.91 -5.34
N MET A 267 -44.42 12.42 -4.12
CA MET A 267 -43.39 11.86 -3.24
C MET A 267 -42.68 10.65 -3.86
N ARG A 268 -43.43 9.75 -4.49
CA ARG A 268 -42.87 8.60 -5.23
C ARG A 268 -42.00 9.05 -6.40
N ALA A 269 -42.43 10.06 -7.16
CA ALA A 269 -41.66 10.61 -8.27
C ALA A 269 -40.34 11.24 -7.82
N TYR A 270 -40.35 12.00 -6.71
CA TYR A 270 -39.14 12.57 -6.12
C TYR A 270 -38.16 11.50 -5.63
N MET A 271 -38.64 10.46 -4.95
CA MET A 271 -37.79 9.34 -4.53
C MET A 271 -37.20 8.56 -5.71
N ALA A 272 -37.96 8.35 -6.77
CA ALA A 272 -37.47 7.70 -7.99
C ALA A 272 -36.38 8.54 -8.69
N ALA A 273 -36.55 9.86 -8.76
CA ALA A 273 -35.53 10.76 -9.30
C ALA A 273 -34.24 10.74 -8.45
N LEU A 274 -34.37 10.73 -7.12
CA LEU A 274 -33.23 10.59 -6.21
C LEU A 274 -32.51 9.25 -6.39
N ALA A 275 -33.23 8.15 -6.57
CA ALA A 275 -32.64 6.85 -6.85
C ALA A 275 -31.84 6.87 -8.16
N ALA A 276 -32.42 7.43 -9.23
CA ALA A 276 -31.75 7.57 -10.52
C ALA A 276 -30.48 8.45 -10.45
N ALA A 277 -30.55 9.57 -9.74
CA ALA A 277 -29.40 10.46 -9.54
C ALA A 277 -28.29 9.83 -8.67
N ARG A 278 -28.65 8.93 -7.75
CA ARG A 278 -27.68 8.16 -6.95
C ARG A 278 -26.99 7.07 -7.76
N GLU A 279 -27.70 6.48 -8.71
CA GLU A 279 -27.12 5.48 -9.64
C GLU A 279 -26.25 6.16 -10.71
N ASN A 280 -26.66 7.34 -11.20
CA ASN A 280 -25.94 8.12 -12.21
C ASN A 280 -26.01 9.63 -11.89
N PRO A 281 -24.94 10.24 -11.36
CA PRO A 281 -24.93 11.66 -11.04
C PRO A 281 -24.60 12.51 -12.28
N SER A 282 -25.53 12.58 -13.23
CA SER A 282 -25.47 13.54 -14.36
C SER A 282 -26.31 14.78 -14.09
N ASP A 283 -25.98 15.90 -14.77
CA ASP A 283 -26.73 17.16 -14.66
C ASP A 283 -28.22 16.97 -15.00
N GLU A 284 -28.55 16.09 -15.94
CA GLU A 284 -29.94 15.77 -16.32
C GLU A 284 -30.72 15.14 -15.15
N PHE A 285 -30.11 14.22 -14.40
CA PHE A 285 -30.74 13.61 -13.23
C PHE A 285 -30.84 14.58 -12.04
N LEU A 286 -29.87 15.48 -11.88
CA LEU A 286 -29.93 16.54 -10.86
C LEU A 286 -31.05 17.55 -11.15
N VAL A 287 -31.26 17.92 -12.42
CA VAL A 287 -32.38 18.75 -12.86
C VAL A 287 -33.71 18.03 -12.61
N ALA A 288 -33.82 16.74 -12.94
CA ALA A 288 -35.02 15.94 -12.68
C ALA A 288 -35.37 15.86 -11.19
N VAL A 289 -34.37 15.74 -10.29
CA VAL A 289 -34.57 15.80 -8.83
C VAL A 289 -35.07 17.16 -8.39
N ALA A 290 -34.50 18.24 -8.92
CA ALA A 290 -34.92 19.60 -8.60
C ALA A 290 -36.37 19.85 -9.05
N GLU A 291 -36.74 19.43 -10.27
CA GLU A 291 -38.12 19.53 -10.76
C GLU A 291 -39.11 18.73 -9.92
N ALA A 292 -38.80 17.46 -9.62
CA ALA A 292 -39.66 16.63 -8.78
C ALA A 292 -39.84 17.21 -7.37
N ARG A 293 -38.79 17.83 -6.81
CA ARG A 293 -38.87 18.56 -5.54
C ARG A 293 -39.80 19.77 -5.63
N THR A 294 -39.76 20.54 -6.71
CA THR A 294 -40.66 21.69 -6.89
C THR A 294 -42.12 21.26 -7.01
N ARG A 295 -42.41 20.16 -7.72
CA ARG A 295 -43.78 19.62 -7.84
C ARG A 295 -44.32 19.13 -6.51
N LEU A 296 -43.50 18.43 -5.73
CA LEU A 296 -43.86 18.00 -4.38
C LEU A 296 -44.18 19.18 -3.47
N HIS A 297 -43.37 20.24 -3.50
CA HIS A 297 -43.65 21.46 -2.75
C HIS A 297 -44.96 22.15 -3.17
N ALA A 298 -45.32 22.10 -4.46
CA ALA A 298 -46.54 22.69 -4.99
C ALA A 298 -47.83 21.90 -4.66
N VAL A 299 -47.70 20.64 -4.22
CA VAL A 299 -48.84 19.83 -3.76
C VAL A 299 -48.96 19.85 -2.23
N ALA A 300 -47.85 20.07 -1.53
CA ALA A 300 -47.79 20.16 -0.07
C ALA A 300 -48.28 21.51 0.50
N TYR A 301 -48.30 22.57 -0.30
CA TYR A 301 -48.73 23.93 0.07
C TYR A 301 -49.73 24.47 -0.94
#